data_AF-A0A2J7TD69-F1
#
_entry.id   AF-A0A2J7TD69-F1
#
_cell.length_a   1.000
_cell.length_b   1.000
_cell.length_c   1.000
_cell.angle_alpha   90.00
_cell.angle_beta   90.00
_cell.angle_gamma   90.00
#
_symmetry.space_group_name_H-M   'P 1'
#
loop_
_entity.id
_entity.type
_entity.pdbx_description
1 polymer ?
#
loop_
_entity_poly.entity_id
_entity_poly.type
_entity_poly.pdbx_seq_one_letter_code
_entity_poly.pdbx_strand_id
1 'polypeptide(L)'
;MKGPGPVFEERYRTAREEKIVAMLRLAGFAFEADDSRAEQQVRDALGEWIASGLPFSADAAGGRRFDPVEVIHFLKRRGLEGRDLFWESHYVETGRRLVAEFAAAPGDSVELTLRRTIAVTAPAGKPMRLRAPAPLASVDGPALVVEKAVAEGLDDLRLTVSEGRLEASGLSRGQGEAVMSASYRFPRGWQSVDAPNPRHLGRREGLIVVSEAIEGLARRLAGPSPRPENALRAFWTYMLSEYACGPIHYDQLDLHAPCDFVVRAGWYDCQLGSALFAALCRAVDIPARLIGGYVLYPRAPTNHFWAEAWIGGRGWTPFDLLSWDLSRGGRDADWSDRFFGCIDARMVVERLPLEFTGAIGAKIPAVWRVLQTPADSGVRIDLEGLDGVRVTRDEIGVRLWDGARSPCHRD
;
A
#
# COMPACT_ATOMS: atom_id res chain seq x y z
N MET A 1 -19.25 20.73 -0.95
CA MET A 1 -18.42 21.35 -2.02
C MET A 1 -17.06 20.68 -1.97
N LYS A 2 -16.61 20.06 -3.08
CA LYS A 2 -15.23 19.57 -3.20
C LYS A 2 -14.32 20.81 -3.14
N GLY A 3 -13.35 20.81 -2.23
CA GLY A 3 -12.38 21.91 -2.09
C GLY A 3 -11.25 21.76 -3.11
N PRO A 4 -10.14 22.52 -2.97
CA PRO A 4 -8.97 22.28 -3.80
C PRO A 4 -8.50 20.83 -3.60
N GLY A 5 -8.21 20.15 -4.71
CA GLY A 5 -7.64 18.80 -4.71
C GLY A 5 -6.23 18.76 -4.12
N PRO A 6 -5.53 17.63 -4.23
CA PRO A 6 -4.12 17.56 -3.84
C PRO A 6 -3.31 18.65 -4.55
N VAL A 7 -2.40 19.29 -3.82
CA VAL A 7 -1.60 20.38 -4.37
C VAL A 7 -0.35 19.80 -5.01
N PHE A 8 -0.07 20.16 -6.26
CA PHE A 8 1.14 19.78 -6.96
C PHE A 8 2.02 21.00 -7.16
N GLU A 9 3.28 20.90 -6.73
CA GLU A 9 4.22 22.02 -6.68
C GLU A 9 5.59 21.58 -7.19
N GLU A 10 6.37 22.54 -7.67
CA GLU A 10 7.71 22.31 -8.19
C GLU A 10 8.62 21.57 -7.20
N ARG A 11 8.46 21.82 -5.89
CA ARG A 11 9.26 21.16 -4.85
C ARG A 11 9.16 19.63 -4.84
N TYR A 12 8.05 19.05 -5.33
CA TYR A 12 7.86 17.61 -5.39
C TYR A 12 8.49 16.97 -6.65
N ARG A 13 8.83 17.78 -7.65
CA ARG A 13 9.30 17.32 -8.96
C ARG A 13 10.79 16.98 -8.93
N THR A 14 11.13 15.92 -8.21
CA THR A 14 12.52 15.51 -7.97
C THR A 14 12.80 14.05 -8.36
N ALA A 15 11.81 13.27 -8.78
CA ALA A 15 12.03 11.89 -9.24
C ALA A 15 12.55 11.91 -10.67
N ARG A 16 13.64 11.19 -10.95
CA ARG A 16 14.17 11.10 -12.31
C ARG A 16 13.20 10.38 -13.23
N GLU A 17 13.17 10.78 -14.50
CA GLU A 17 12.34 10.14 -15.52
C GLU A 17 12.48 8.62 -15.55
N GLU A 18 13.69 8.08 -15.39
CA GLU A 18 13.92 6.63 -15.46
C GLU A 18 13.15 5.89 -14.36
N LYS A 19 13.02 6.51 -13.17
CA LYS A 19 12.21 5.95 -12.07
C LYS A 19 10.72 6.04 -12.39
N ILE A 20 10.26 7.11 -13.03
CA ILE A 20 8.85 7.26 -13.45
C ILE A 20 8.49 6.21 -14.50
N VAL A 21 9.36 6.01 -15.49
CA VAL A 21 9.18 4.99 -16.52
C VAL A 21 9.15 3.59 -15.89
N ALA A 22 10.07 3.28 -14.98
CA ALA A 22 10.07 2.01 -14.25
C ALA A 22 8.80 1.79 -13.41
N MET A 23 8.30 2.84 -12.74
CA MET A 23 7.07 2.80 -11.95
C MET A 23 5.84 2.54 -12.83
N LEU A 24 5.69 3.27 -13.94
CA LEU A 24 4.58 3.10 -14.87
C LEU A 24 4.63 1.75 -15.59
N ARG A 25 5.83 1.24 -15.88
CA ARG A 25 6.02 -0.09 -16.44
C ARG A 25 5.55 -1.17 -15.47
N LEU A 26 5.91 -1.08 -14.19
CA LEU A 26 5.39 -2.00 -13.18
C LEU A 26 3.87 -1.92 -13.08
N ALA A 27 3.30 -0.71 -13.11
CA ALA A 27 1.86 -0.52 -12.94
C ALA A 27 1.03 -0.99 -14.15
N GLY A 28 1.53 -0.80 -15.37
CA GLY A 28 0.78 -1.08 -16.61
C GLY A 28 1.19 -2.34 -17.36
N PHE A 29 2.36 -2.93 -17.05
CA PHE A 29 2.99 -3.98 -17.84
C PHE A 29 3.70 -5.03 -16.97
N ALA A 30 3.16 -5.34 -15.79
CA ALA A 30 3.77 -6.30 -14.85
C ALA A 30 3.94 -7.71 -15.45
N PHE A 31 3.14 -8.06 -16.46
CA PHE A 31 3.22 -9.35 -17.16
C PHE A 31 4.21 -9.34 -18.32
N GLU A 32 4.57 -8.15 -18.80
CA GLU A 32 5.45 -7.91 -19.93
C GLU A 32 6.82 -7.39 -19.44
N ALA A 33 7.25 -7.87 -18.26
CA ALA A 33 8.46 -7.44 -17.56
C ALA A 33 9.78 -7.71 -18.32
N ASP A 34 9.76 -8.54 -19.36
CA ASP A 34 10.90 -8.79 -20.25
C ASP A 34 10.71 -8.17 -21.65
N ASP A 35 9.57 -7.51 -21.91
CA ASP A 35 9.31 -6.88 -23.20
C ASP A 35 9.91 -5.47 -23.24
N SER A 36 10.86 -5.27 -24.15
CA SER A 36 11.45 -3.96 -24.47
C SER A 36 10.42 -2.96 -25.02
N ARG A 37 9.33 -3.44 -25.64
CA ARG A 37 8.24 -2.59 -26.15
C ARG A 37 7.41 -1.98 -25.04
N ALA A 38 7.34 -2.61 -23.87
CA ALA A 38 6.60 -2.06 -22.72
C ALA A 38 7.25 -0.75 -22.24
N GLU A 39 8.58 -0.69 -22.18
CA GLU A 39 9.28 0.54 -21.81
C GLU A 39 9.06 1.65 -22.84
N GLN A 40 9.14 1.32 -24.13
CA GLN A 40 8.90 2.30 -25.19
C GLN A 40 7.47 2.86 -25.14
N GLN A 41 6.45 2.00 -24.96
CA GLN A 41 5.06 2.45 -24.81
C GLN A 41 4.88 3.39 -23.61
N VAL A 42 5.53 3.11 -22.48
CA VAL A 42 5.51 4.01 -21.31
C VAL A 42 6.17 5.36 -21.63
N ARG A 43 7.30 5.36 -22.34
CA ARG A 43 8.00 6.59 -22.73
C ARG A 43 7.18 7.42 -23.70
N ASP A 44 6.53 6.79 -24.66
CA ASP A 44 5.66 7.45 -25.63
C ASP A 44 4.46 8.08 -24.91
N ALA A 45 3.77 7.33 -24.04
CA ALA A 45 2.66 7.85 -23.23
C ALA A 45 3.10 9.02 -22.34
N LEU A 46 4.24 8.91 -21.66
CA LEU A 46 4.79 10.01 -20.85
C LEU A 46 5.10 11.25 -21.70
N GLY A 47 5.63 11.06 -22.92
CA GLY A 47 5.86 12.13 -23.89
C GLY A 47 4.58 12.84 -24.30
N GLU A 48 3.52 12.08 -24.60
CA GLU A 48 2.20 12.62 -24.92
C GLU A 48 1.57 13.38 -23.74
N TRP A 49 1.75 12.88 -22.52
CA TRP A 49 1.27 13.55 -21.31
C TRP A 49 1.98 14.88 -21.10
N ILE A 50 3.29 14.94 -21.31
CA ILE A 50 4.08 16.17 -21.24
C ILE A 50 3.59 17.17 -22.31
N ALA A 51 3.40 16.71 -23.55
CA ALA A 51 2.84 17.55 -24.62
C ALA A 51 1.41 18.04 -24.29
N SER A 52 0.67 17.27 -23.50
CA SER A 52 -0.67 17.59 -23.02
C SER A 52 -0.70 18.36 -21.69
N GLY A 53 0.45 18.79 -21.17
CA GLY A 53 0.54 19.66 -20.00
C GLY A 53 0.87 18.98 -18.67
N LEU A 54 1.37 17.75 -18.64
CA LEU A 54 1.96 17.15 -17.45
C LEU A 54 3.23 17.93 -17.06
N PRO A 55 3.26 18.58 -15.88
CA PRO A 55 4.43 19.36 -15.48
C PRO A 55 5.65 18.51 -15.13
N PHE A 56 6.83 19.05 -15.37
CA PHE A 56 8.11 18.50 -14.97
C PHE A 56 9.11 19.63 -14.66
N SER A 57 10.17 19.32 -13.93
CA SER A 57 11.32 20.20 -13.74
C SER A 57 12.51 19.66 -14.52
N ALA A 58 13.35 20.54 -15.07
CA ALA A 58 14.61 20.14 -15.69
C ALA A 58 15.76 20.25 -14.67
N ASP A 59 16.63 19.25 -14.62
CA ASP A 59 17.88 19.36 -13.89
C ASP A 59 18.96 20.10 -14.71
N ALA A 60 20.10 20.42 -14.08
CA ALA A 60 21.18 21.17 -14.71
C ALA A 60 21.77 20.48 -15.96
N ALA A 61 21.58 19.17 -16.12
CA ALA A 61 22.03 18.40 -17.28
C ALA A 61 20.92 18.26 -18.35
N GLY A 62 19.77 18.90 -18.16
CA GLY A 62 18.60 18.79 -19.05
C GLY A 62 17.75 17.53 -18.82
N GLY A 63 18.05 16.73 -17.80
CA GLY A 63 17.26 15.57 -17.43
C GLY A 63 15.92 15.97 -16.81
N ARG A 64 14.83 15.28 -17.17
CA ARG A 64 13.49 15.57 -16.63
C ARG A 64 13.31 14.97 -15.24
N ARG A 65 12.61 15.71 -14.39
CA ARG A 65 12.24 15.36 -13.03
C ARG A 65 10.74 15.55 -12.83
N PHE A 66 10.10 14.59 -12.19
CA PHE A 66 8.65 14.57 -12.01
C PHE A 66 8.29 14.39 -10.54
N ASP A 67 7.05 14.76 -10.23
CA ASP A 67 6.38 14.32 -9.02
C ASP A 67 5.62 13.02 -9.35
N PRO A 68 6.01 11.86 -8.79
CA PRO A 68 5.33 10.58 -9.05
C PRO A 68 3.84 10.63 -8.68
N VAL A 69 3.47 11.44 -7.69
CA VAL A 69 2.08 11.61 -7.27
C VAL A 69 1.30 12.35 -8.36
N GLU A 70 1.80 13.50 -8.82
CA GLU A 70 1.23 14.27 -9.94
C GLU A 70 1.08 13.42 -11.20
N VAL A 71 2.07 12.57 -11.52
CA VAL A 71 2.01 11.66 -12.69
C VAL A 71 0.82 10.69 -12.60
N ILE A 72 0.62 10.02 -11.47
CA ILE A 72 -0.50 9.07 -11.32
C ILE A 72 -1.85 9.80 -11.34
N HIS A 73 -1.93 10.99 -10.74
CA HIS A 73 -3.14 11.82 -10.80
C HIS A 73 -3.46 12.28 -12.21
N PHE A 74 -2.45 12.69 -12.97
CA PHE A 74 -2.60 13.10 -14.38
C PHE A 74 -3.09 11.92 -15.23
N LEU A 75 -2.42 10.77 -15.12
CA LEU A 75 -2.80 9.51 -15.78
C LEU A 75 -4.28 9.17 -15.53
N LYS A 76 -4.67 9.11 -14.25
CA LYS A 76 -6.03 8.72 -13.86
C LYS A 76 -7.08 9.74 -14.31
N ARG A 77 -6.80 11.03 -14.17
CA ARG A 77 -7.72 12.10 -14.62
C ARG A 77 -7.97 12.02 -16.12
N ARG A 78 -6.91 11.86 -16.92
CA ARG A 78 -7.02 11.73 -18.38
C ARG A 78 -7.83 10.50 -18.78
N GLY A 79 -7.62 9.37 -18.09
CA GLY A 79 -8.42 8.16 -18.27
C GLY A 79 -9.89 8.33 -17.89
N LEU A 80 -10.18 8.98 -16.76
CA LEU A 80 -11.56 9.29 -16.34
C LEU A 80 -12.28 10.23 -17.32
N GLU A 81 -11.54 11.15 -17.94
CA GLU A 81 -12.05 12.08 -18.96
C GLU A 81 -12.14 11.46 -20.37
N GLY A 82 -11.72 10.20 -20.56
CA GLY A 82 -11.69 9.52 -21.85
C GLY A 82 -10.70 10.13 -22.84
N ARG A 83 -9.68 10.84 -22.35
CA ARG A 83 -8.66 11.54 -23.17
C ARG A 83 -7.38 10.74 -23.36
N ASP A 84 -7.24 9.63 -22.65
CA ASP A 84 -6.08 8.75 -22.66
C ASP A 84 -6.54 7.33 -22.25
N LEU A 85 -5.99 6.30 -22.88
CA LEU A 85 -6.39 4.92 -22.62
C LEU A 85 -5.38 4.16 -21.74
N PHE A 86 -4.22 4.74 -21.41
CA PHE A 86 -3.17 4.01 -20.67
C PHE A 86 -3.69 3.50 -19.33
N TRP A 87 -4.44 4.32 -18.60
CA TRP A 87 -4.99 3.89 -17.31
C TRP A 87 -5.93 2.70 -17.49
N GLU A 88 -6.87 2.78 -18.44
CA GLU A 88 -7.86 1.71 -18.63
C GLU A 88 -7.26 0.44 -19.26
N SER A 89 -6.46 0.60 -20.31
CA SER A 89 -5.96 -0.51 -21.14
C SER A 89 -4.70 -1.18 -20.59
N HIS A 90 -3.93 -0.51 -19.73
CA HIS A 90 -2.70 -1.07 -19.17
C HIS A 90 -2.75 -1.16 -17.64
N TYR A 91 -3.02 -0.05 -16.95
CA TYR A 91 -3.00 -0.02 -15.49
C TYR A 91 -4.13 -0.89 -14.89
N VAL A 92 -5.38 -0.65 -15.29
CA VAL A 92 -6.54 -1.40 -14.80
C VAL A 92 -6.47 -2.85 -15.25
N GLU A 93 -6.16 -3.11 -16.52
CA GLU A 93 -6.07 -4.46 -17.06
C GLU A 93 -4.97 -5.29 -16.38
N THR A 94 -3.80 -4.71 -16.12
CA THR A 94 -2.75 -5.37 -15.32
C THR A 94 -3.27 -5.73 -13.93
N GLY A 95 -3.95 -4.80 -13.25
CA GLY A 95 -4.58 -5.06 -11.95
C GLY A 95 -5.57 -6.25 -11.99
N ARG A 96 -6.45 -6.28 -13.00
CA ARG A 96 -7.42 -7.38 -13.19
C ARG A 96 -6.73 -8.72 -13.43
N ARG A 97 -5.70 -8.75 -14.28
CA ARG A 97 -4.90 -9.94 -14.55
C ARG A 97 -4.18 -10.44 -13.31
N LEU A 98 -3.63 -9.56 -12.47
CA LEU A 98 -3.00 -9.95 -11.19
C LEU A 98 -4.01 -10.63 -10.26
N VAL A 99 -5.22 -10.07 -10.11
CA VAL A 99 -6.29 -10.65 -9.31
C VAL A 99 -6.72 -12.02 -9.86
N ALA A 100 -6.89 -12.12 -11.18
CA ALA A 100 -7.31 -13.36 -11.84
C ALA A 100 -6.23 -14.45 -11.76
N GLU A 101 -4.96 -14.13 -12.02
CA GLU A 101 -3.81 -15.04 -11.90
C GLU A 101 -3.72 -15.57 -10.47
N PHE A 102 -3.83 -14.68 -9.48
CA PHE A 102 -3.79 -15.09 -8.08
C PHE A 102 -4.97 -16.00 -7.72
N ALA A 103 -6.21 -15.65 -8.09
CA ALA A 103 -7.37 -16.49 -7.79
C ALA A 103 -7.31 -17.87 -8.45
N ALA A 104 -6.78 -17.96 -9.67
CA ALA A 104 -6.68 -19.20 -10.44
C ALA A 104 -5.46 -20.06 -10.07
N ALA A 105 -4.44 -19.49 -9.43
CA ALA A 105 -3.20 -20.19 -9.16
C ALA A 105 -3.41 -21.39 -8.21
N PRO A 106 -2.75 -22.54 -8.47
CA PRO A 106 -2.80 -23.70 -7.60
C PRO A 106 -2.02 -23.45 -6.29
N GLY A 107 -2.24 -24.33 -5.31
CA GLY A 107 -1.55 -24.30 -4.04
C GLY A 107 -2.29 -23.55 -2.94
N ASP A 108 -2.08 -23.97 -1.70
CA ASP A 108 -2.77 -23.51 -0.51
C ASP A 108 -1.89 -22.63 0.38
N SER A 109 -0.64 -22.37 -0.03
CA SER A 109 0.34 -21.59 0.72
C SER A 109 1.06 -20.57 -0.16
N VAL A 110 1.49 -19.48 0.48
CA VAL A 110 2.30 -18.42 -0.12
C VAL A 110 3.66 -18.43 0.56
N GLU A 111 4.71 -18.29 -0.23
CA GLU A 111 6.04 -17.92 0.24
C GLU A 111 6.31 -16.46 -0.14
N LEU A 112 6.62 -15.64 0.85
CA LEU A 112 7.02 -14.24 0.67
C LEU A 112 8.45 -14.07 1.16
N THR A 113 9.30 -13.49 0.31
CA THR A 113 10.63 -13.03 0.68
C THR A 113 10.62 -11.51 0.84
N LEU A 114 11.19 -11.03 1.93
CA LEU A 114 11.37 -9.61 2.20
C LEU A 114 12.85 -9.37 2.48
N ARG A 115 13.47 -8.46 1.72
CA ARG A 115 14.80 -7.92 2.00
C ARG A 115 14.67 -6.42 2.18
N ARG A 116 14.79 -5.94 3.41
CA ARG A 116 14.81 -4.53 3.76
C ARG A 116 16.24 -4.03 3.94
N THR A 117 16.64 -3.05 3.14
CA THR A 117 17.86 -2.26 3.32
C THR A 117 17.50 -0.93 3.98
N ILE A 118 18.21 -0.53 5.03
CA ILE A 118 17.95 0.68 5.81
C ILE A 118 19.22 1.53 5.82
N ALA A 119 19.09 2.81 5.46
CA ALA A 119 20.19 3.76 5.58
C ALA A 119 20.49 4.04 7.06
N VAL A 120 21.75 3.86 7.44
CA VAL A 120 22.24 4.12 8.79
C VAL A 120 23.01 5.42 8.81
N THR A 121 22.50 6.39 9.55
CA THR A 121 23.12 7.71 9.75
C THR A 121 23.29 7.97 11.25
N ALA A 122 24.14 7.16 11.88
CA ALA A 122 24.44 7.25 13.31
C ALA A 122 25.95 7.22 13.55
N PRO A 123 26.47 7.84 14.62
CA PRO A 123 27.88 7.69 15.00
C PRO A 123 28.24 6.23 15.28
N ALA A 124 29.47 5.85 14.94
CA ALA A 124 29.98 4.52 15.27
C ALA A 124 29.87 4.24 16.77
N GLY A 125 29.48 3.01 17.13
CA GLY A 125 29.24 2.61 18.53
C GLY A 125 27.90 3.07 19.11
N LYS A 126 27.08 3.85 18.39
CA LYS A 126 25.74 4.23 18.88
C LYS A 126 24.81 3.02 18.87
N PRO A 127 24.11 2.71 19.98
CA PRO A 127 23.10 1.67 20.00
C PRO A 127 21.95 1.98 19.04
N MET A 128 21.55 0.98 18.26
CA MET A 128 20.48 1.07 17.29
C MET A 128 19.50 -0.09 17.44
N ARG A 129 18.26 0.17 17.02
CA ARG A 129 17.20 -0.81 16.90
C ARG A 129 16.47 -0.53 15.61
N LEU A 130 16.57 -1.47 14.67
CA LEU A 130 16.02 -1.37 13.33
C LEU A 130 14.92 -2.42 13.16
N ARG A 131 13.89 -2.08 12.36
CA ARG A 131 12.73 -2.95 12.18
C ARG A 131 12.34 -3.12 10.72
N ALA A 132 11.97 -4.35 10.40
CA ALA A 132 11.28 -4.73 9.17
C ALA A 132 9.94 -5.39 9.53
N PRO A 133 8.90 -5.24 8.70
CA PRO A 133 7.63 -5.89 8.96
C PRO A 133 7.77 -7.41 8.88
N ALA A 134 7.03 -8.12 9.71
CA ALA A 134 6.84 -9.56 9.66
C ALA A 134 5.34 -9.87 9.77
N PRO A 135 4.88 -11.06 9.36
CA PRO A 135 3.48 -11.42 9.49
C PRO A 135 3.08 -11.45 10.98
N LEU A 136 1.82 -11.13 11.26
CA LEU A 136 1.25 -11.32 12.59
C LEU A 136 0.95 -12.80 12.80
N ALA A 137 1.61 -13.44 13.75
CA ALA A 137 1.30 -14.82 14.12
C ALA A 137 -0.08 -14.90 14.78
N SER A 138 -0.64 -13.79 15.27
CA SER A 138 -2.03 -13.70 15.69
C SER A 138 -3.06 -13.87 14.55
N VAL A 139 -2.64 -13.78 13.28
CA VAL A 139 -3.48 -14.00 12.09
C VAL A 139 -3.26 -15.39 11.51
N ASP A 140 -2.00 -15.75 11.24
CA ASP A 140 -1.65 -17.00 10.55
C ASP A 140 -1.39 -18.19 11.51
N GLY A 141 -1.31 -17.91 12.81
CA GLY A 141 -1.20 -18.92 13.87
C GLY A 141 0.00 -19.84 13.72
N PRO A 142 -0.13 -21.14 14.08
CA PRO A 142 0.96 -22.11 13.98
C PRO A 142 1.33 -22.49 12.54
N ALA A 143 0.55 -22.06 11.55
CA ALA A 143 0.84 -22.33 10.14
C ALA A 143 1.85 -21.34 9.55
N LEU A 144 2.14 -20.23 10.25
CA LEU A 144 3.20 -19.31 9.88
C LEU A 144 4.57 -19.95 10.14
N VAL A 145 5.33 -20.13 9.08
CA VAL A 145 6.71 -20.61 9.14
C VAL A 145 7.65 -19.47 8.74
N VAL A 146 8.60 -19.16 9.62
CA VAL A 146 9.72 -18.27 9.32
C VAL A 146 10.91 -19.15 8.94
N GLU A 147 11.15 -19.31 7.63
CA GLU A 147 12.14 -20.28 7.14
C GLU A 147 13.58 -19.83 7.36
N LYS A 148 13.83 -18.55 7.13
CA LYS A 148 15.14 -17.93 7.26
C LYS A 148 14.95 -16.48 7.64
N ALA A 149 15.71 -16.02 8.63
CA ALA A 149 15.81 -14.61 8.98
C ALA A 149 17.29 -14.28 9.23
N VAL A 150 17.80 -13.25 8.56
CA VAL A 150 19.19 -12.81 8.66
C VAL A 150 19.25 -11.30 8.72
N ALA A 151 20.24 -10.76 9.42
CA ALA A 151 20.50 -9.33 9.44
C ALA A 151 22.00 -9.04 9.49
N GLU A 152 22.41 -7.92 8.90
CA GLU A 152 23.79 -7.47 8.78
C GLU A 152 23.89 -5.94 8.81
N GLY A 153 25.10 -5.41 8.94
CA GLY A 153 25.37 -3.97 8.91
C GLY A 153 25.41 -3.26 10.27
N LEU A 154 25.30 -4.00 11.37
CA LEU A 154 25.58 -3.53 12.74
C LEU A 154 26.67 -4.40 13.38
N ASP A 155 27.36 -3.85 14.37
CA ASP A 155 28.24 -4.60 15.28
C ASP A 155 27.44 -5.14 16.46
N ASP A 156 27.89 -6.24 17.07
CA ASP A 156 27.19 -6.95 18.16
C ASP A 156 25.70 -7.23 17.86
N LEU A 157 25.42 -7.55 16.58
CA LEU A 157 24.06 -7.68 16.07
C LEU A 157 23.31 -8.84 16.72
N ARG A 158 22.08 -8.57 17.15
CA ARG A 158 21.08 -9.55 17.55
C ARG A 158 19.81 -9.34 16.73
N LEU A 159 19.34 -10.41 16.10
CA LEU A 159 18.09 -10.43 15.36
C LEU A 159 17.03 -11.17 16.17
N THR A 160 15.86 -10.57 16.31
CA THR A 160 14.68 -11.21 16.90
C THR A 160 13.51 -11.15 15.92
N VAL A 161 12.72 -12.23 15.91
CA VAL A 161 11.45 -12.30 15.18
C VAL A 161 10.35 -12.28 16.23
N SER A 162 9.40 -11.37 16.09
CA SER A 162 8.26 -11.23 17.00
C SER A 162 7.00 -10.85 16.22
N GLU A 163 5.84 -10.88 16.88
CA GLU A 163 4.55 -10.48 16.30
C GLU A 163 4.68 -9.17 15.50
N GLY A 164 4.52 -9.26 14.18
CA GLY A 164 4.46 -8.09 13.31
C GLY A 164 5.81 -7.48 12.95
N ARG A 165 6.94 -8.00 13.44
CA ARG A 165 8.27 -7.42 13.17
C ARG A 165 9.45 -8.37 13.29
N LEU A 166 10.40 -8.18 12.38
CA LEU A 166 11.81 -8.47 12.60
C LEU A 166 12.44 -7.26 13.31
N GLU A 167 13.25 -7.47 14.33
CA GLU A 167 14.00 -6.43 15.02
C GLU A 167 15.49 -6.78 15.07
N ALA A 168 16.32 -5.95 14.44
CA ALA A 168 17.77 -6.02 14.55
C ALA A 168 18.25 -4.96 15.55
N SER A 169 18.93 -5.40 16.61
CA SER A 169 19.57 -4.54 17.60
C SER A 169 21.08 -4.73 17.59
N GLY A 170 21.84 -3.65 17.79
CA GLY A 170 23.30 -3.68 17.75
C GLY A 170 23.89 -2.28 17.84
N LEU A 171 25.16 -2.16 17.49
CA LEU A 171 25.90 -0.90 17.45
C LEU A 171 26.09 -0.45 16.00
N SER A 172 25.88 0.85 15.75
CA SER A 172 26.14 1.44 14.43
C SER A 172 27.62 1.35 14.06
N ARG A 173 27.90 1.05 12.78
CA ARG A 173 29.24 1.13 12.19
C ARG A 173 29.62 2.53 11.68
N GLY A 174 28.75 3.53 11.90
CA GLY A 174 28.87 4.84 11.25
C GLY A 174 27.86 5.02 10.12
N GLN A 175 28.20 5.84 9.12
CA GLN A 175 27.41 5.97 7.91
C GLN A 175 27.50 4.70 7.05
N GLY A 176 26.36 4.16 6.64
CA GLY A 176 26.31 2.95 5.82
C GLY A 176 24.90 2.40 5.71
N GLU A 177 24.78 1.09 5.55
CA GLU A 177 23.50 0.39 5.42
C GLU A 177 23.43 -0.81 6.35
N ALA A 178 22.24 -1.08 6.85
CA ALA A 178 21.88 -2.33 7.51
C ALA A 178 20.84 -3.06 6.67
N VAL A 179 20.94 -4.38 6.60
CA VAL A 179 20.06 -5.22 5.81
C VAL A 179 19.39 -6.23 6.73
N MET A 180 18.08 -6.43 6.55
CA MET A 180 17.30 -7.45 7.22
C MET A 180 16.54 -8.23 6.15
N SER A 181 16.72 -9.54 6.10
CA SER A 181 16.06 -10.41 5.14
C SER A 181 15.33 -11.53 5.84
N ALA A 182 14.11 -11.84 5.40
CA ALA A 182 13.41 -13.04 5.83
C ALA A 182 12.54 -13.66 4.74
N SER A 183 12.32 -14.97 4.88
CA SER A 183 11.36 -15.73 4.10
C SER A 183 10.26 -16.26 5.02
N TYR A 184 9.02 -16.03 4.61
CA TYR A 184 7.82 -16.45 5.33
C TYR A 184 7.01 -17.39 4.46
N ARG A 185 6.51 -18.50 5.04
CA ARG A 185 5.49 -19.34 4.42
C ARG A 185 4.26 -19.36 5.30
N PHE A 186 3.09 -19.15 4.70
CA PHE A 186 1.80 -19.14 5.41
C PHE A 186 0.66 -19.54 4.46
N PRO A 187 -0.49 -19.99 4.96
CA PRO A 187 -1.62 -20.39 4.14
C PRO A 187 -2.20 -19.24 3.30
N ARG A 188 -2.84 -19.57 2.17
CA ARG A 188 -3.61 -18.66 1.31
C ARG A 188 -5.00 -18.33 1.86
N GLY A 189 -5.20 -18.50 3.16
CA GLY A 189 -6.41 -18.15 3.87
C GLY A 189 -6.27 -16.80 4.54
N TRP A 190 -7.40 -16.17 4.80
CA TRP A 190 -7.44 -15.00 5.66
C TRP A 190 -8.72 -15.03 6.49
N GLN A 191 -8.58 -14.92 7.81
CA GLN A 191 -9.71 -14.73 8.70
C GLN A 191 -9.22 -14.07 9.99
N SER A 192 -9.90 -13.00 10.43
CA SER A 192 -9.72 -12.52 11.79
C SER A 192 -10.78 -13.06 12.73
N VAL A 193 -10.33 -13.68 13.81
CA VAL A 193 -11.19 -14.42 14.76
C VAL A 193 -11.37 -13.72 16.10
N ASP A 194 -10.69 -12.60 16.33
CA ASP A 194 -10.79 -11.82 17.56
C ASP A 194 -12.10 -11.02 17.66
N ALA A 195 -12.61 -10.83 18.88
CA ALA A 195 -13.81 -10.02 19.12
C ALA A 195 -13.50 -8.52 19.09
N PRO A 196 -14.46 -7.65 18.71
CA PRO A 196 -14.26 -6.21 18.77
C PRO A 196 -14.15 -5.75 20.23
N ASN A 197 -13.30 -4.75 20.47
CA ASN A 197 -13.19 -4.07 21.77
C ASN A 197 -13.53 -2.58 21.62
N PRO A 198 -13.70 -1.83 22.73
CA PRO A 198 -14.12 -0.42 22.68
C PRO A 198 -13.23 0.52 21.83
N ARG A 199 -11.95 0.18 21.60
CA ARG A 199 -11.07 1.00 20.75
C ARG A 199 -11.52 1.02 19.29
N HIS A 200 -12.17 -0.05 18.82
CA HIS A 200 -12.71 -0.12 17.46
C HIS A 200 -13.93 0.76 17.25
N LEU A 201 -14.46 1.39 18.30
CA LEU A 201 -15.47 2.46 18.26
C LEU A 201 -14.88 3.83 18.60
N GLY A 202 -13.58 3.88 18.91
CA GLY A 202 -12.90 5.10 19.31
C GLY A 202 -12.93 6.15 18.20
N ARG A 203 -13.35 7.36 18.55
CA ARG A 203 -13.47 8.49 17.61
C ARG A 203 -12.14 9.03 17.09
N ARG A 204 -11.02 8.69 17.74
CA ARG A 204 -9.67 9.14 17.36
C ARG A 204 -8.64 8.04 17.58
N GLU A 205 -7.95 7.68 16.51
CA GLU A 205 -6.90 6.68 16.48
C GLU A 205 -6.04 6.83 15.22
N GLY A 206 -4.79 7.29 15.35
CA GLY A 206 -3.91 7.48 14.19
C GLY A 206 -4.59 8.33 13.10
N LEU A 207 -4.79 7.74 11.91
CA LEU A 207 -5.47 8.36 10.77
C LEU A 207 -7.00 8.27 10.82
N ILE A 208 -7.57 7.46 11.72
CA ILE A 208 -9.01 7.36 11.92
C ILE A 208 -9.44 8.48 12.87
N VAL A 209 -10.04 9.53 12.32
CA VAL A 209 -10.58 10.64 13.11
C VAL A 209 -12.01 10.94 12.68
N VAL A 210 -12.94 10.82 13.61
CA VAL A 210 -14.36 11.16 13.42
C VAL A 210 -14.57 12.64 13.77
N SER A 211 -14.32 13.50 12.78
CA SER A 211 -14.68 14.93 12.84
C SER A 211 -16.18 15.14 12.71
N GLU A 212 -16.66 16.36 12.95
CA GLU A 212 -18.07 16.72 12.71
C GLU A 212 -18.47 16.54 11.24
N ALA A 213 -17.54 16.80 10.31
CA ALA A 213 -17.78 16.62 8.87
C ALA A 213 -17.95 15.14 8.52
N ILE A 214 -17.09 14.27 9.07
CA ILE A 214 -17.19 12.81 8.87
C ILE A 214 -18.47 12.27 9.50
N GLU A 215 -18.79 12.69 10.73
CA GLU A 215 -20.02 12.26 11.41
C GLU A 215 -21.28 12.70 10.66
N GLY A 216 -21.30 13.94 10.18
CA GLY A 216 -22.38 14.44 9.34
C GLY A 216 -22.50 13.66 8.04
N LEU A 217 -21.40 13.30 7.40
CA LEU A 217 -21.40 12.47 6.19
C LEU A 217 -21.92 11.05 6.47
N ALA A 218 -21.40 10.40 7.52
CA ALA A 218 -21.79 9.04 7.89
C ALA A 218 -23.29 8.95 8.20
N ARG A 219 -23.84 9.87 9.01
CA ARG A 219 -25.26 9.89 9.35
C ARG A 219 -26.15 10.14 8.13
N ARG A 220 -25.73 11.01 7.20
CA ARG A 220 -26.48 11.24 5.95
C ARG A 220 -26.53 9.99 5.07
N LEU A 221 -25.41 9.29 4.91
CA LEU A 221 -25.33 8.10 4.07
C LEU A 221 -26.02 6.89 4.70
N ALA A 222 -25.90 6.71 6.01
CA ALA A 222 -26.46 5.59 6.74
C ALA A 222 -28.00 5.69 6.91
N GLY A 223 -28.54 6.90 6.93
CA GLY A 223 -29.97 7.16 7.14
C GLY A 223 -30.42 6.94 8.60
N PRO A 224 -31.73 7.08 8.89
CA PRO A 224 -32.25 6.86 10.24
C PRO A 224 -32.22 5.37 10.60
N SER A 225 -31.61 5.03 11.74
CA SER A 225 -31.50 3.66 12.27
C SER A 225 -30.84 2.64 11.33
N PRO A 226 -29.54 2.83 11.01
CA PRO A 226 -28.86 1.97 10.05
C PRO A 226 -28.69 0.55 10.59
N ARG A 227 -29.06 -0.43 9.76
CA ARG A 227 -28.48 -1.79 9.88
C ARG A 227 -27.03 -1.73 9.39
N PRO A 228 -26.06 -2.36 10.07
CA PRO A 228 -24.65 -2.28 9.70
C PRO A 228 -24.38 -2.57 8.22
N GLU A 229 -25.02 -3.59 7.66
CA GLU A 229 -24.84 -4.00 6.27
C GLU A 229 -25.29 -2.92 5.28
N ASN A 230 -26.39 -2.23 5.58
CA ASN A 230 -26.91 -1.15 4.75
C ASN A 230 -26.00 0.08 4.80
N ALA A 231 -25.50 0.44 6.00
CA ALA A 231 -24.55 1.53 6.15
C ALA A 231 -23.23 1.24 5.43
N LEU A 232 -22.68 0.04 5.60
CA LEU A 232 -21.45 -0.40 4.93
C LEU A 232 -21.60 -0.33 3.39
N ARG A 233 -22.73 -0.78 2.87
CA ARG A 233 -23.05 -0.69 1.44
C ARG A 233 -23.15 0.77 0.97
N ALA A 234 -23.82 1.63 1.72
CA ALA A 234 -23.94 3.05 1.39
C ALA A 234 -22.57 3.74 1.39
N PHE A 235 -21.73 3.48 2.40
CA PHE A 235 -20.37 4.04 2.49
C PHE A 235 -19.50 3.56 1.33
N TRP A 236 -19.50 2.26 1.04
CA TRP A 236 -18.74 1.68 -0.06
C TRP A 236 -19.11 2.30 -1.41
N THR A 237 -20.41 2.32 -1.71
CA THR A 237 -20.92 2.87 -2.97
C THR A 237 -20.53 4.33 -3.11
N TYR A 238 -20.72 5.12 -2.05
CA TYR A 238 -20.38 6.54 -2.04
C TYR A 238 -18.87 6.76 -2.22
N MET A 239 -18.01 5.98 -1.55
CA MET A 239 -16.57 6.11 -1.71
C MET A 239 -16.11 5.80 -3.13
N LEU A 240 -16.64 4.75 -3.74
CA LEU A 240 -16.27 4.38 -5.11
C LEU A 240 -16.80 5.36 -6.16
N SER A 241 -17.94 6.02 -5.92
CA SER A 241 -18.55 6.95 -6.87
C SER A 241 -18.03 8.39 -6.73
N GLU A 242 -17.76 8.85 -5.51
CA GLU A 242 -17.46 10.27 -5.25
C GLU A 242 -15.98 10.60 -5.16
N TYR A 243 -15.14 9.62 -4.83
CA TYR A 243 -13.72 9.82 -4.59
C TYR A 243 -12.88 8.99 -5.55
N ALA A 244 -11.67 9.46 -5.82
CA ALA A 244 -10.71 8.79 -6.68
C ALA A 244 -9.55 8.21 -5.89
N CYS A 245 -9.09 7.01 -6.28
CA CYS A 245 -7.92 6.39 -5.69
C CYS A 245 -6.64 6.97 -6.35
N GLY A 246 -5.67 7.42 -5.57
CA GLY A 246 -4.38 7.90 -6.03
C GLY A 246 -3.42 8.16 -4.87
N PRO A 247 -2.10 8.14 -5.10
CA PRO A 247 -1.12 8.46 -4.05
C PRO A 247 -1.33 9.87 -3.50
N ILE A 248 -0.90 10.11 -2.26
CA ILE A 248 -1.05 11.40 -1.56
C ILE A 248 0.30 11.84 -0.99
N HIS A 249 0.56 13.15 -1.04
CA HIS A 249 1.65 13.78 -0.31
C HIS A 249 1.29 13.93 1.17
N TYR A 250 1.87 13.11 2.03
CA TYR A 250 1.50 13.06 3.45
C TYR A 250 1.86 14.34 4.22
N ASP A 251 2.77 15.18 3.69
CA ASP A 251 3.07 16.49 4.28
C ASP A 251 1.93 17.51 4.10
N GLN A 252 0.93 17.22 3.27
CA GLN A 252 -0.27 18.05 3.09
C GLN A 252 -1.40 17.70 4.06
N LEU A 253 -1.24 16.66 4.88
CA LEU A 253 -2.28 16.19 5.79
C LEU A 253 -2.26 16.98 7.09
N ASP A 254 -3.44 17.43 7.52
CA ASP A 254 -3.65 17.82 8.92
C ASP A 254 -3.83 16.55 9.76
N LEU A 255 -2.85 16.23 10.61
CA LEU A 255 -2.88 15.07 11.50
C LEU A 255 -3.99 15.15 12.57
N HIS A 256 -4.62 16.31 12.75
CA HIS A 256 -5.80 16.43 13.60
C HIS A 256 -7.08 16.01 12.90
N ALA A 257 -7.15 16.09 11.57
CA ALA A 257 -8.32 15.74 10.76
C ALA A 257 -7.92 15.12 9.40
N PRO A 258 -7.17 14.00 9.37
CA PRO A 258 -6.63 13.44 8.12
C PRO A 258 -7.74 12.94 7.17
N CYS A 259 -8.84 12.40 7.69
CA CYS A 259 -9.98 11.97 6.89
C CYS A 259 -10.71 13.14 6.19
N ASP A 260 -10.66 14.35 6.75
CA ASP A 260 -11.27 15.54 6.15
C ASP A 260 -10.55 15.96 4.87
N PHE A 261 -9.26 15.61 4.73
CA PHE A 261 -8.52 15.77 3.47
C PHE A 261 -9.23 15.02 2.34
N VAL A 262 -9.62 13.76 2.55
CA VAL A 262 -10.27 12.95 1.51
C VAL A 262 -11.62 13.56 1.11
N VAL A 263 -12.44 13.97 2.09
CA VAL A 263 -13.74 14.61 1.83
C VAL A 263 -13.59 15.91 1.05
N ARG A 264 -12.56 16.70 1.35
CA ARG A 264 -12.28 17.97 0.67
C ARG A 264 -11.69 17.75 -0.72
N ALA A 265 -10.61 16.98 -0.81
CA ALA A 265 -9.81 16.81 -2.02
C ALA A 265 -10.47 15.88 -3.04
N GLY A 266 -11.32 14.95 -2.58
CA GLY A 266 -11.93 13.93 -3.42
C GLY A 266 -10.96 12.83 -3.87
N TRP A 267 -9.81 12.71 -3.21
CA TRP A 267 -8.79 11.72 -3.49
C TRP A 267 -8.33 11.02 -2.22
N TYR A 268 -8.03 9.73 -2.33
CA TYR A 268 -7.46 8.92 -1.26
C TYR A 268 -6.40 7.96 -1.81
N ASP A 269 -5.43 7.59 -0.99
CA ASP A 269 -4.65 6.36 -1.20
C ASP A 269 -5.27 5.21 -0.38
N CYS A 270 -4.70 4.00 -0.49
CA CYS A 270 -5.23 2.83 0.23
C CYS A 270 -5.37 3.10 1.75
N GLN A 271 -4.40 3.78 2.35
CA GLN A 271 -4.38 4.00 3.79
C GLN A 271 -5.42 5.04 4.23
N LEU A 272 -5.48 6.22 3.60
CA LEU A 272 -6.47 7.25 3.93
C LEU A 272 -7.88 6.84 3.55
N GLY A 273 -8.06 6.11 2.44
CA GLY A 273 -9.35 5.58 2.03
C GLY A 273 -9.89 4.60 3.07
N SER A 274 -9.08 3.64 3.50
CA SER A 274 -9.47 2.70 4.56
C SER A 274 -9.66 3.37 5.91
N ALA A 275 -8.86 4.39 6.25
CA ALA A 275 -9.05 5.18 7.45
C ALA A 275 -10.39 5.94 7.43
N LEU A 276 -10.76 6.56 6.29
CA LEU A 276 -12.05 7.22 6.11
C LEU A 276 -13.20 6.20 6.21
N PHE A 277 -13.09 5.05 5.55
CA PHE A 277 -14.12 4.00 5.63
C PHE A 277 -14.35 3.56 7.08
N ALA A 278 -13.27 3.32 7.83
CA ALA A 278 -13.35 3.00 9.25
C ALA A 278 -13.94 4.17 10.08
N ALA A 279 -13.57 5.42 9.79
CA ALA A 279 -14.12 6.59 10.47
C ALA A 279 -15.63 6.75 10.22
N LEU A 280 -16.10 6.49 9.00
CA LEU A 280 -17.54 6.48 8.66
C LEU A 280 -18.28 5.38 9.44
N CYS A 281 -17.70 4.18 9.55
CA CYS A 281 -18.26 3.08 10.35
C CYS A 281 -18.37 3.47 11.83
N ARG A 282 -17.26 3.96 12.42
CA ARG A 282 -17.21 4.35 13.84
C ARG A 282 -18.16 5.49 14.18
N ALA A 283 -18.44 6.39 13.23
CA ALA A 283 -19.39 7.49 13.40
C ALA A 283 -20.86 7.06 13.55
N VAL A 284 -21.20 5.82 13.19
CA VAL A 284 -22.53 5.23 13.33
C VAL A 284 -22.50 3.94 14.16
N ASP A 285 -21.55 3.88 15.10
CA ASP A 285 -21.39 2.80 16.08
C ASP A 285 -21.13 1.40 15.50
N ILE A 286 -20.53 1.32 14.31
CA ILE A 286 -20.04 0.07 13.72
C ILE A 286 -18.55 -0.09 14.09
N PRO A 287 -18.14 -1.13 14.84
CA PRO A 287 -16.74 -1.35 15.14
C PRO A 287 -15.94 -1.55 13.85
N ALA A 288 -14.87 -0.77 13.68
CA ALA A 288 -14.03 -0.83 12.49
C ALA A 288 -12.55 -0.61 12.83
N ARG A 289 -11.66 -1.14 12.00
CA ARG A 289 -10.21 -0.99 12.17
C ARG A 289 -9.47 -0.91 10.84
N LEU A 290 -8.28 -0.34 10.89
CA LEU A 290 -7.35 -0.22 9.76
C LEU A 290 -6.33 -1.35 9.81
N ILE A 291 -6.15 -2.04 8.70
CA ILE A 291 -5.23 -3.16 8.56
C ILE A 291 -4.14 -2.80 7.56
N GLY A 292 -2.89 -3.06 7.94
CA GLY A 292 -1.71 -2.87 7.10
C GLY A 292 -1.07 -4.22 6.78
N GLY A 293 -0.59 -4.36 5.55
CA GLY A 293 0.00 -5.60 5.09
C GLY A 293 0.54 -5.52 3.67
N TYR A 294 0.59 -6.67 3.01
CA TYR A 294 1.00 -6.79 1.62
C TYR A 294 -0.04 -7.52 0.78
N VAL A 295 -0.30 -7.01 -0.42
CA VAL A 295 -0.92 -7.82 -1.48
C VAL A 295 0.11 -8.81 -2.02
N LEU A 296 -0.34 -10.02 -2.35
CA LEU A 296 0.53 -11.16 -2.61
C LEU A 296 0.57 -11.55 -4.10
N TYR A 297 0.33 -10.60 -4.99
CA TYR A 297 0.38 -10.88 -6.43
C TYR A 297 1.84 -11.07 -6.87
N PRO A 298 2.27 -12.26 -7.37
CA PRO A 298 3.68 -12.57 -7.59
C PRO A 298 4.47 -11.55 -8.41
N ARG A 299 3.82 -10.92 -9.39
CA ARG A 299 4.43 -9.97 -10.33
C ARG A 299 4.45 -8.54 -9.81
N ALA A 300 3.61 -8.23 -8.82
CA ALA A 300 3.48 -6.88 -8.29
C ALA A 300 3.08 -6.91 -6.79
N PRO A 301 3.85 -7.59 -5.91
CA PRO A 301 3.59 -7.50 -4.49
C PRO A 301 3.83 -6.06 -4.02
N THR A 302 2.95 -5.53 -3.18
CA THR A 302 3.06 -4.17 -2.65
C THR A 302 2.52 -4.09 -1.24
N ASN A 303 3.07 -3.16 -0.45
CA ASN A 303 2.43 -2.73 0.79
C ASN A 303 1.04 -2.18 0.47
N HIS A 304 0.08 -2.46 1.35
CA HIS A 304 -1.31 -2.11 1.13
C HIS A 304 -2.06 -1.98 2.45
N PHE A 305 -3.13 -1.19 2.44
CA PHE A 305 -4.04 -1.02 3.56
C PHE A 305 -5.47 -1.30 3.14
N TRP A 306 -6.24 -1.90 4.05
CA TRP A 306 -7.69 -2.11 3.90
C TRP A 306 -8.39 -1.86 5.23
N ALA A 307 -9.72 -1.74 5.20
CA ALA A 307 -10.53 -1.62 6.40
C ALA A 307 -11.20 -2.96 6.72
N GLU A 308 -11.44 -3.21 8.00
CA GLU A 308 -12.41 -4.22 8.43
C GLU A 308 -13.49 -3.58 9.28
N ALA A 309 -14.72 -4.05 9.13
CA ALA A 309 -15.84 -3.69 9.99
C ALA A 309 -16.51 -4.94 10.56
N TRP A 310 -17.00 -4.84 11.79
CA TRP A 310 -17.64 -5.95 12.48
C TRP A 310 -19.12 -6.06 12.10
N ILE A 311 -19.52 -7.22 11.61
CA ILE A 311 -20.92 -7.54 11.30
C ILE A 311 -21.38 -8.68 12.23
N GLY A 312 -22.47 -8.46 12.98
CA GLY A 312 -23.01 -9.45 13.91
C GLY A 312 -23.30 -10.78 13.21
N GLY A 313 -22.80 -11.89 13.78
CA GLY A 313 -22.93 -13.23 13.20
C GLY A 313 -22.00 -13.56 12.03
N ARG A 314 -21.33 -12.56 11.44
CA ARG A 314 -20.31 -12.76 10.38
C ARG A 314 -18.88 -12.51 10.87
N GLY A 315 -18.71 -11.64 11.86
CA GLY A 315 -17.40 -11.25 12.39
C GLY A 315 -16.76 -10.11 11.62
N TRP A 316 -15.43 -10.03 11.67
CA TRP A 316 -14.65 -9.04 10.91
C TRP A 316 -14.79 -9.28 9.42
N THR A 317 -15.33 -8.28 8.74
CA THR A 317 -15.60 -8.30 7.31
C THR A 317 -14.70 -7.27 6.61
N PRO A 318 -13.91 -7.65 5.60
CA PRO A 318 -12.92 -6.77 4.98
C PRO A 318 -13.51 -5.92 3.85
N PHE A 319 -12.94 -4.74 3.64
CA PHE A 319 -13.31 -3.79 2.60
C PHE A 319 -12.03 -3.19 2.01
N ASP A 320 -11.73 -3.52 0.75
CA ASP A 320 -10.50 -3.10 0.07
C ASP A 320 -10.81 -2.19 -1.13
N LEU A 321 -10.49 -0.90 -0.99
CA LEU A 321 -10.77 0.12 -1.99
C LEU A 321 -9.89 0.02 -3.25
N LEU A 322 -9.01 -0.98 -3.35
CA LEU A 322 -8.38 -1.40 -4.61
C LEU A 322 -9.42 -1.66 -5.70
N SER A 323 -10.65 -2.06 -5.33
CA SER A 323 -11.79 -2.19 -6.24
C SER A 323 -12.05 -0.93 -7.08
N TRP A 324 -11.66 0.28 -6.64
CA TRP A 324 -11.85 1.50 -7.44
C TRP A 324 -11.09 1.47 -8.77
N ASP A 325 -9.79 1.15 -8.73
CA ASP A 325 -8.99 1.05 -9.96
C ASP A 325 -9.53 -0.10 -10.82
N LEU A 326 -9.75 -1.27 -10.21
CA LEU A 326 -10.25 -2.45 -10.92
C LEU A 326 -11.60 -2.21 -11.61
N SER A 327 -12.45 -1.36 -11.05
CA SER A 327 -13.77 -1.01 -11.58
C SER A 327 -13.77 0.22 -12.49
N ARG A 328 -12.60 0.68 -12.95
CA ARG A 328 -12.48 1.89 -13.81
C ARG A 328 -13.14 3.11 -13.16
N GLY A 329 -12.89 3.29 -11.86
CA GLY A 329 -13.45 4.37 -11.07
C GLY A 329 -14.92 4.16 -10.72
N GLY A 330 -15.30 2.94 -10.32
CA GLY A 330 -16.66 2.59 -9.89
C GLY A 330 -17.66 2.39 -11.03
N ARG A 331 -17.21 2.36 -12.30
CA ARG A 331 -18.08 2.25 -13.49
C ARG A 331 -18.35 0.82 -13.94
N ASP A 332 -17.53 -0.12 -13.51
CA ASP A 332 -17.65 -1.54 -13.85
C ASP A 332 -18.14 -2.34 -12.64
N ALA A 333 -19.41 -2.75 -12.70
CA ALA A 333 -20.12 -3.41 -11.60
C ALA A 333 -19.53 -4.78 -11.24
N ASP A 334 -18.94 -5.49 -12.20
CA ASP A 334 -18.32 -6.79 -11.96
C ASP A 334 -17.09 -6.68 -11.05
N TRP A 335 -16.45 -5.50 -11.06
CA TRP A 335 -15.24 -5.23 -10.30
C TRP A 335 -15.46 -4.32 -9.08
N SER A 336 -16.52 -3.50 -9.09
CA SER A 336 -16.79 -2.55 -8.00
C SER A 336 -17.04 -3.25 -6.67
N ASP A 337 -17.56 -4.47 -6.70
CA ASP A 337 -17.86 -5.26 -5.51
C ASP A 337 -16.86 -6.38 -5.25
N ARG A 338 -15.79 -6.49 -6.08
CA ARG A 338 -14.79 -7.57 -6.01
C ARG A 338 -14.18 -7.76 -4.62
N PHE A 339 -14.04 -6.67 -3.87
CA PHE A 339 -13.52 -6.68 -2.50
C PHE A 339 -14.44 -6.04 -1.47
N PHE A 340 -15.76 -6.13 -1.70
CA PHE A 340 -16.76 -5.82 -0.67
C PHE A 340 -17.04 -7.07 0.17
N GLY A 341 -16.49 -7.12 1.39
CA GLY A 341 -16.71 -8.21 2.32
C GLY A 341 -15.90 -9.48 2.07
N CYS A 342 -14.97 -9.44 1.11
CA CYS A 342 -13.97 -10.47 0.86
C CYS A 342 -12.69 -9.83 0.34
N ILE A 343 -11.54 -10.48 0.56
CA ILE A 343 -10.25 -10.10 0.00
C ILE A 343 -9.49 -11.36 -0.40
N ASP A 344 -8.53 -11.22 -1.32
CA ASP A 344 -7.55 -12.27 -1.55
C ASP A 344 -6.64 -12.40 -0.32
N ALA A 345 -5.90 -13.50 -0.20
CA ALA A 345 -4.91 -13.66 0.87
C ALA A 345 -3.93 -12.46 0.91
N ARG A 346 -3.63 -12.00 2.13
CA ARG A 346 -2.72 -10.89 2.42
C ARG A 346 -1.73 -11.33 3.47
N MET A 347 -0.50 -10.81 3.42
CA MET A 347 0.39 -10.87 4.56
C MET A 347 0.01 -9.73 5.50
N VAL A 348 -0.66 -10.02 6.60
CA VAL A 348 -1.05 -9.01 7.59
C VAL A 348 0.15 -8.70 8.48
N VAL A 349 0.56 -7.44 8.55
CA VAL A 349 1.70 -7.00 9.37
C VAL A 349 1.28 -6.03 10.46
N GLU A 350 0.11 -5.39 10.31
CA GLU A 350 -0.46 -4.45 11.29
C GLU A 350 -1.98 -4.58 11.39
N ARG A 351 -2.50 -4.60 12.63
CA ARG A 351 -3.91 -4.39 12.99
C ARG A 351 -3.98 -3.21 13.95
N LEU A 352 -4.25 -2.02 13.41
CA LEU A 352 -4.17 -0.79 14.20
C LEU A 352 -5.36 -0.66 15.16
N PRO A 353 -5.12 -0.15 16.39
CA PRO A 353 -3.86 0.40 16.91
C PRO A 353 -3.07 -0.61 17.77
N LEU A 354 -3.49 -1.88 17.80
CA LEU A 354 -3.05 -2.85 18.80
C LEU A 354 -1.76 -3.58 18.41
N GLU A 355 -1.64 -3.93 17.15
CA GLU A 355 -0.55 -4.75 16.63
C GLU A 355 0.04 -4.05 15.42
N PHE A 356 1.31 -3.68 15.48
CA PHE A 356 1.99 -3.00 14.38
C PHE A 356 3.50 -3.14 14.51
N THR A 357 4.21 -3.02 13.39
CA THR A 357 5.67 -3.12 13.35
C THR A 357 6.33 -2.06 14.23
N GLY A 358 5.76 -0.86 14.24
CA GLY A 358 6.26 0.30 14.98
C GLY A 358 7.40 1.02 14.24
N ALA A 359 8.10 1.91 14.94
CA ALA A 359 9.13 2.75 14.33
C ALA A 359 10.25 1.90 13.68
N ILE A 360 10.57 2.20 12.42
CA ILE A 360 11.60 1.52 11.61
C ILE A 360 13.00 1.60 12.25
N GLY A 361 13.23 2.62 13.08
CA GLY A 361 14.56 2.89 13.65
C GLY A 361 15.45 3.78 12.79
N ALA A 362 14.94 4.23 11.64
CA ALA A 362 15.55 5.24 10.78
C ALA A 362 14.73 6.54 10.83
N LYS A 363 15.42 7.68 10.62
CA LYS A 363 14.77 8.99 10.56
C LYS A 363 14.10 9.15 9.20
N ILE A 364 12.78 9.24 9.18
CA ILE A 364 12.01 9.60 7.98
C ILE A 364 12.02 11.14 7.87
N PRO A 365 12.38 11.72 6.72
CA PRO A 365 12.34 13.17 6.53
C PRO A 365 10.89 13.69 6.58
N ALA A 366 10.69 14.99 6.82
CA ALA A 366 9.35 15.57 6.93
C ALA A 366 8.54 15.44 5.64
N VAL A 367 9.23 15.48 4.49
CA VAL A 367 8.65 15.23 3.17
C VAL A 367 9.39 14.08 2.53
N TRP A 368 8.64 13.07 2.12
CA TRP A 368 9.13 11.81 1.60
C TRP A 368 8.20 11.31 0.51
N ARG A 369 8.67 10.32 -0.25
CA ARG A 369 7.86 9.58 -1.21
C ARG A 369 8.14 8.09 -1.13
N VAL A 370 7.19 7.31 -1.62
CA VAL A 370 7.37 5.88 -1.89
C VAL A 370 7.35 5.68 -3.40
N LEU A 371 8.33 4.96 -3.92
CA LEU A 371 8.43 4.60 -5.33
C LEU A 371 8.53 3.08 -5.48
N GLN A 372 7.69 2.53 -6.33
CA GLN A 372 7.69 1.11 -6.65
C GLN A 372 8.26 0.90 -8.05
N THR A 373 9.20 -0.02 -8.18
CA THR A 373 9.85 -0.35 -9.45
C THR A 373 10.07 -1.87 -9.54
N PRO A 374 10.25 -2.42 -10.75
CA PRO A 374 10.57 -3.84 -10.89
C PRO A 374 11.87 -4.21 -10.17
N ALA A 375 11.92 -5.42 -9.61
CA ALA A 375 13.12 -6.06 -9.08
C ALA A 375 13.35 -7.40 -9.78
N ASP A 376 14.55 -7.98 -9.64
CA ASP A 376 14.92 -9.28 -10.24
C ASP A 376 13.92 -10.39 -9.85
N SER A 377 13.40 -10.34 -8.62
CA SER A 377 12.23 -11.11 -8.20
C SER A 377 11.22 -10.20 -7.50
N GLY A 378 10.06 -10.00 -8.12
CA GLY A 378 8.97 -9.21 -7.58
C GLY A 378 9.20 -7.70 -7.69
N VAL A 379 9.08 -6.97 -6.58
CA VAL A 379 9.03 -5.50 -6.56
C VAL A 379 10.04 -4.90 -5.59
N ARG A 380 10.61 -3.77 -6.00
CA ARG A 380 11.41 -2.88 -5.17
C ARG A 380 10.59 -1.67 -4.75
N ILE A 381 10.48 -1.44 -3.45
CA ILE A 381 9.77 -0.32 -2.83
C ILE A 381 10.79 0.56 -2.11
N ASP A 382 11.07 1.74 -2.66
CA ASP A 382 11.99 2.73 -2.08
C ASP A 382 11.19 3.78 -1.31
N LEU A 383 11.50 3.97 -0.02
CA LEU A 383 11.11 5.16 0.75
C LEU A 383 12.29 6.12 0.74
N GLU A 384 12.10 7.30 0.17
CA GLU A 384 13.16 8.30 0.03
C GLU A 384 12.68 9.72 0.32
N GLY A 385 13.61 10.58 0.74
CA GLY A 385 13.38 12.02 0.79
C GLY A 385 13.26 12.63 -0.62
N LEU A 386 12.77 13.87 -0.69
CA LEU A 386 12.72 14.59 -1.97
C LEU A 386 14.10 14.92 -2.55
N ASP A 387 15.15 14.88 -1.73
CA ASP A 387 16.55 14.95 -2.15
C ASP A 387 17.04 13.65 -2.85
N GLY A 388 16.22 12.60 -2.88
CA GLY A 388 16.57 11.29 -3.42
C GLY A 388 17.40 10.44 -2.46
N VAL A 389 17.61 10.89 -1.22
CA VAL A 389 18.29 10.10 -0.20
C VAL A 389 17.32 9.03 0.30
N ARG A 390 17.71 7.77 0.10
CA ARG A 390 16.94 6.60 0.51
C ARG A 390 16.95 6.47 2.04
N VAL A 391 15.78 6.21 2.61
CA VAL A 391 15.60 5.80 4.01
C VAL A 391 15.54 4.28 4.09
N THR A 392 14.66 3.66 3.30
CA THR A 392 14.55 2.20 3.20
C THR A 392 14.35 1.75 1.76
N ARG A 393 14.79 0.53 1.46
CA ARG A 393 14.45 -0.24 0.26
C ARG A 393 13.95 -1.59 0.67
N ASP A 394 12.73 -1.92 0.29
CA ASP A 394 12.20 -3.28 0.41
C ASP A 394 12.24 -3.95 -0.95
N GLU A 395 12.86 -5.11 -1.03
CA GLU A 395 12.79 -6.01 -2.18
C GLU A 395 11.91 -7.19 -1.77
N ILE A 396 10.79 -7.35 -2.47
CA ILE A 396 9.72 -8.26 -2.08
C ILE A 396 9.47 -9.23 -3.22
N GLY A 397 9.64 -10.53 -2.94
CA GLY A 397 9.29 -11.61 -3.84
C GLY A 397 8.11 -12.39 -3.27
N VAL A 398 7.23 -12.88 -4.15
CA VAL A 398 6.13 -13.76 -3.78
C VAL A 398 6.11 -14.98 -4.71
N ARG A 399 5.94 -16.16 -4.12
CA ARG A 399 5.76 -17.43 -4.83
C ARG A 399 4.56 -18.17 -4.24
N LEU A 400 3.80 -18.82 -5.11
CA LEU A 400 2.68 -19.68 -4.71
C LEU A 400 3.17 -21.12 -4.68
N TRP A 401 2.85 -21.83 -3.60
CA TRP A 401 3.38 -23.17 -3.33
C TRP A 401 2.26 -24.21 -3.37
N ASP A 402 2.46 -25.27 -4.16
CA ASP A 402 1.49 -26.34 -4.41
C ASP A 402 1.71 -27.61 -3.56
N GLY A 403 2.65 -27.57 -2.61
CA GLY A 403 2.93 -28.69 -1.70
C GLY A 403 3.82 -29.77 -2.31
N ALA A 404 4.12 -29.74 -3.61
CA ALA A 404 5.08 -30.65 -4.23
C ALA A 404 6.50 -30.10 -4.05
N ARG A 405 7.35 -30.86 -3.34
CA ARG A 405 8.78 -30.57 -3.18
C ARG A 405 9.39 -30.21 -4.53
N SER A 406 10.05 -29.06 -4.63
CA SER A 406 11.14 -28.92 -5.60
C SER A 406 12.11 -30.09 -5.40
N PRO A 407 12.54 -30.78 -6.47
CA PRO A 407 13.49 -31.86 -6.33
C PRO A 407 14.75 -31.29 -5.70
N CYS A 408 15.25 -31.93 -4.64
CA CYS A 408 16.61 -31.70 -4.19
C CYS A 408 17.51 -31.75 -5.42
N HIS A 409 18.15 -30.64 -5.75
CA HIS A 409 19.36 -30.69 -6.54
C HIS A 409 20.35 -31.55 -5.74
N ARG A 410 20.47 -32.82 -6.14
CA ARG A 410 21.76 -33.50 -6.13
C ARG A 410 22.52 -32.87 -7.29
N ASP A 411 23.60 -32.20 -6.97
CA ASP A 411 24.93 -32.58 -7.44
C ASP A 411 25.98 -32.05 -6.46
#